data_AF-A0A537P8I8-F1
#
_entry.id   AF-A0A537P8I8-F1
#
_cell.length_a   1.000
_cell.length_b   1.000
_cell.length_c   1.000
_cell.angle_alpha   90.00
_cell.angle_beta   90.00
_cell.angle_gamma   90.00
#
_symmetry.space_group_name_H-M   'P 1'
#
loop_
_entity.id
_entity.type
_entity.pdbx_description
1 polymer ?
#
loop_
_entity_poly.entity_id
_entity_poly.type
_entity_poly.pdbx_seq_one_letter_code
_entity_poly.pdbx_strand_id
1 'polypeptide(L)'
;MAMAPVLAIIFKSPHATWAYVAIGACSILRGFGNLGVKQAMRDFIYWPNSLTIILTQLAWTVTVVVAAWISPDYWVMAWGLLASVVASVITSHMLSRFSWRLGWHKAVANEATSFGKPLVPNGWVSAGLTLGDRAFIGWALGVHALAFYSVIFGTATLPRGAILRFLTSLFVPVFVDRPPDHPSVKKNCARWTLVLSLTAFLYAMGFIFAGTPLLPLLFGKTYAATPYLMSLIGLNLFVKFLYQLPSPVALAQGRSKLMLTCTVFSIIALGIGAAATLVVPSIDVFVLALTAAEIIAVLRIGMIAINTLGYSRGQVWLALLGPMAAIAVALAVSLIFPAPPLLDWLLLGGALTSGGLIFYVVMAHVFIDPLKPALLRQAVSGLLNRRAVVVSEEP
;
A
#
# COMPACT_ATOMS: atom_id res chain seq x y z
N MET A 1 29.57 -4.42 -0.68
CA MET A 1 30.53 -4.69 -1.78
C MET A 1 30.97 -6.16 -1.79
N ALA A 2 31.51 -6.70 -0.69
CA ALA A 2 31.92 -8.12 -0.63
C ALA A 2 30.81 -9.14 -0.94
N MET A 3 29.54 -8.83 -0.62
CA MET A 3 28.40 -9.70 -0.93
C MET A 3 27.86 -9.55 -2.37
N ALA A 4 28.37 -8.60 -3.17
CA ALA A 4 27.88 -8.36 -4.53
C ALA A 4 27.90 -9.60 -5.45
N PRO A 5 28.96 -10.41 -5.52
CA PRO A 5 28.95 -11.62 -6.36
C PRO A 5 27.92 -12.65 -5.87
N VAL A 6 27.76 -12.80 -4.55
CA VAL A 6 26.76 -13.70 -3.96
C VAL A 6 25.34 -13.23 -4.31
N LEU A 7 25.07 -11.92 -4.21
CA LEU A 7 23.79 -11.35 -4.60
C LEU A 7 23.51 -11.51 -6.10
N ALA A 8 24.51 -11.32 -6.96
CA ALA A 8 24.36 -11.52 -8.40
C ALA A 8 23.97 -12.96 -8.76
N ILE A 9 24.51 -13.94 -8.03
CA ILE A 9 24.14 -15.35 -8.18
C ILE A 9 22.72 -15.61 -7.64
N ILE A 10 22.41 -15.10 -6.44
CA ILE A 10 21.10 -15.23 -5.79
C ILE A 10 19.98 -14.67 -6.68
N PHE A 11 20.19 -13.51 -7.31
CA PHE A 11 19.21 -12.87 -8.18
C PHE A 11 19.29 -13.34 -9.64
N LYS A 12 20.09 -14.37 -9.96
CA LYS A 12 20.26 -14.91 -11.33
C LYS A 12 20.66 -13.85 -12.37
N SER A 13 21.49 -12.88 -11.96
CA SER A 13 21.97 -11.77 -12.80
C SER A 13 23.49 -11.58 -12.70
N PRO A 14 24.31 -12.57 -13.12
CA PRO A 14 25.77 -12.53 -12.97
C PRO A 14 26.42 -11.32 -13.66
N HIS A 15 25.85 -10.87 -14.79
CA HIS A 15 26.33 -9.69 -15.53
C HIS A 15 26.19 -8.37 -14.76
N ALA A 16 25.33 -8.31 -13.72
CA ALA A 16 25.06 -7.10 -12.95
C ALA A 16 25.91 -6.97 -11.68
N THR A 17 26.94 -7.80 -11.49
CA THR A 17 27.80 -7.79 -10.29
C THR A 17 28.36 -6.39 -9.98
N TRP A 18 28.82 -5.66 -10.99
CA TRP A 18 29.33 -4.30 -10.84
C TRP A 18 28.26 -3.28 -10.43
N ALA A 19 27.01 -3.43 -10.89
CA ALA A 19 25.90 -2.60 -10.42
C ALA A 19 25.64 -2.80 -8.92
N TYR A 20 25.70 -4.04 -8.41
CA TYR A 20 25.56 -4.29 -6.97
C TYR A 20 26.71 -3.67 -6.14
N VAL A 21 27.93 -3.66 -6.68
CA VAL A 21 29.06 -2.95 -6.05
C VAL A 21 28.79 -1.44 -6.00
N ALA A 22 28.34 -0.85 -7.11
CA ALA A 22 28.02 0.57 -7.20
C ALA A 22 26.88 0.98 -6.23
N ILE A 23 25.82 0.16 -6.11
CA ILE A 23 24.74 0.37 -5.12
C ILE A 23 25.32 0.33 -3.69
N GLY A 24 26.24 -0.60 -3.42
CA GLY A 24 26.96 -0.65 -2.14
C GLY A 24 27.76 0.62 -1.85
N ALA A 25 28.42 1.19 -2.86
CA ALA A 25 29.13 2.47 -2.76
C ALA A 25 28.17 3.61 -2.44
N CYS A 26 27.00 3.64 -3.09
CA CYS A 26 25.95 4.64 -2.84
C CYS A 26 25.49 4.63 -1.38
N SER A 27 25.37 3.44 -0.74
CA SER A 27 25.02 3.34 0.68
C SER A 27 26.06 3.97 1.61
N ILE A 28 27.36 3.82 1.28
CA ILE A 28 28.46 4.47 2.02
C ILE A 28 28.40 5.98 1.83
N LEU A 29 28.24 6.45 0.58
CA LEU A 29 28.13 7.88 0.26
C LEU A 29 26.96 8.54 0.99
N ARG A 30 25.81 7.86 1.09
CA ARG A 30 24.64 8.36 1.83
C ARG A 30 24.94 8.59 3.31
N GLY A 31 25.91 7.87 3.90
CA GLY A 31 26.36 8.06 5.27
C GLY A 31 27.05 9.40 5.54
N PHE A 32 27.56 10.08 4.50
CA PHE A 32 28.18 11.42 4.62
C PHE A 32 27.17 12.57 4.64
N GLY A 33 25.87 12.28 4.60
CA GLY A 33 24.82 13.30 4.70
C GLY A 33 24.82 14.01 6.06
N ASN A 34 24.62 15.32 6.06
CA ASN A 34 24.58 16.12 7.28
C ASN A 34 23.23 15.93 8.00
N LEU A 35 23.29 15.46 9.25
CA LEU A 35 22.10 15.23 10.07
C LEU A 35 21.45 16.52 10.59
N GLY A 36 22.09 17.68 10.43
CA GLY A 36 21.53 18.97 10.88
C GLY A 36 20.20 19.33 10.22
N VAL A 37 19.96 18.88 8.99
CA VAL A 37 18.65 18.99 8.32
C VAL A 37 17.55 18.23 9.07
N LYS A 38 17.88 17.08 9.66
CA LYS A 38 16.93 16.32 10.50
C LYS A 38 16.80 16.92 11.90
N GLN A 39 17.88 17.48 12.44
CA GLN A 39 17.83 18.17 13.74
C GLN A 39 16.92 19.40 13.69
N ALA A 40 16.90 20.15 12.58
CA ALA A 40 16.01 21.30 12.38
C ALA A 40 14.52 20.95 12.51
N MET A 41 14.14 19.69 12.27
CA MET A 41 12.76 19.23 12.47
C MET A 41 12.35 19.21 13.96
N ARG A 42 13.30 19.18 14.89
CA ARG A 42 13.03 19.32 16.34
C ARG A 42 12.50 20.72 16.69
N ASP A 43 12.93 21.72 15.91
CA ASP A 43 12.50 23.12 16.05
C ASP A 43 11.32 23.45 15.11
N PHE A 44 10.58 22.44 14.64
CA PHE A 44 9.45 22.57 13.69
C PHE A 44 9.82 23.17 12.33
N ILE A 45 11.10 23.15 11.94
CA ILE A 45 11.58 23.71 10.66
C ILE A 45 11.76 22.56 9.66
N TYR A 46 10.71 22.28 8.90
CA TYR A 46 10.66 21.15 7.95
C TYR A 46 11.18 21.48 6.55
N TRP A 47 11.20 22.75 6.16
CA TRP A 47 11.54 23.15 4.79
C TRP A 47 12.93 22.66 4.32
N PRO A 48 14.01 22.64 5.14
CA PRO A 48 15.32 22.17 4.68
C PRO A 48 15.26 20.70 4.27
N ASN A 49 14.58 19.88 5.07
CA ASN A 49 14.41 18.47 4.81
C ASN A 49 13.53 18.23 3.59
N SER A 50 12.43 18.96 3.46
CA SER A 50 11.56 18.90 2.29
C SER A 50 12.30 19.27 1.00
N LEU A 51 13.10 20.33 1.02
CA LEU A 51 13.87 20.76 -0.15
C LEU A 51 14.95 19.73 -0.51
N THR A 52 15.66 19.16 0.47
CA THR A 52 16.59 18.03 0.23
C THR A 52 15.88 16.86 -0.46
N ILE A 53 14.68 16.48 -0.03
CA ILE A 53 13.92 15.39 -0.65
C ILE A 53 13.55 15.75 -2.10
N ILE A 54 13.03 16.95 -2.34
CA ILE A 54 12.64 17.41 -3.68
C ILE A 54 13.84 17.40 -4.63
N LEU A 55 14.96 18.01 -4.22
CA LEU A 55 16.17 18.08 -5.03
C LEU A 55 16.79 16.70 -5.29
N THR A 56 16.74 15.80 -4.30
CA THR A 56 17.17 14.40 -4.45
C THR A 56 16.37 13.68 -5.53
N GLN A 57 15.03 13.85 -5.53
CA GLN A 57 14.16 13.21 -6.53
C GLN A 57 14.27 13.86 -7.90
N LEU A 58 14.44 15.18 -7.97
CA LEU A 58 14.71 15.87 -9.24
C LEU A 58 16.03 15.40 -9.85
N ALA A 59 17.10 15.33 -9.06
CA ALA A 59 18.40 14.83 -9.51
C ALA A 59 18.31 13.38 -10.01
N TRP A 60 17.57 12.53 -9.30
CA TRP A 60 17.30 11.15 -9.74
C TRP A 60 16.59 11.14 -11.11
N THR A 61 15.45 11.82 -11.22
CA THR A 61 14.61 11.81 -12.44
C THR A 61 15.35 12.38 -13.64
N VAL A 62 15.99 13.55 -13.50
CA VAL A 62 16.72 14.19 -14.61
C VAL A 62 17.86 13.29 -15.07
N THR A 63 18.63 12.72 -14.14
CA THR A 63 19.75 11.83 -14.50
C THR A 63 19.25 10.57 -15.19
N VAL A 64 18.17 9.95 -14.71
CA VAL A 64 17.57 8.78 -15.34
C VAL A 64 17.09 9.09 -16.75
N VAL A 65 16.37 10.21 -16.95
CA VAL A 65 15.83 10.58 -18.27
C VAL A 65 16.97 10.85 -19.26
N VAL A 66 17.97 11.64 -18.86
CA VAL A 66 19.12 11.97 -19.70
C VAL A 66 19.95 10.73 -20.02
N ALA A 67 20.27 9.90 -19.02
CA ALA A 67 21.05 8.68 -19.22
C ALA A 67 20.29 7.66 -20.09
N ALA A 68 18.96 7.55 -19.94
CA ALA A 68 18.12 6.70 -20.78
C ALA A 68 18.14 7.11 -22.26
N TRP A 69 18.23 8.43 -22.54
CA TRP A 69 18.32 8.94 -23.91
C TRP A 69 19.66 8.65 -24.57
N ILE A 70 20.74 8.59 -23.80
CA ILE A 70 22.09 8.32 -24.32
C ILE A 70 22.30 6.81 -24.55
N SER A 71 22.03 6.00 -23.53
CA SER A 71 22.26 4.55 -23.56
C SER A 71 21.21 3.84 -22.70
N PRO A 72 20.20 3.18 -23.28
CA PRO A 72 19.11 2.54 -22.53
C PRO A 72 19.54 1.20 -21.92
N ASP A 73 20.50 1.24 -21.00
CA ASP A 73 21.03 0.09 -20.26
C ASP A 73 20.61 0.11 -18.78
N TYR A 74 20.81 -1.00 -18.07
CA TYR A 74 20.54 -1.09 -16.64
C TYR A 74 21.35 -0.08 -15.80
N TRP A 75 22.48 0.40 -16.32
CA TRP A 75 23.31 1.42 -15.67
C TRP A 75 22.60 2.77 -15.48
N VAL A 76 21.58 3.07 -16.29
CA VAL A 76 20.76 4.28 -16.15
C VAL A 76 20.18 4.40 -14.74
N MET A 77 19.67 3.29 -14.19
CA MET A 77 19.13 3.25 -12.83
C MET A 77 20.23 3.46 -11.77
N ALA A 78 21.43 2.94 -11.99
CA ALA A 78 22.56 3.10 -11.09
C ALA A 78 23.07 4.56 -11.09
N TRP A 79 23.16 5.20 -12.25
CA TRP A 79 23.51 6.62 -12.38
C TRP A 79 22.47 7.52 -11.70
N GLY A 80 21.18 7.23 -11.91
CA GLY A 80 20.09 7.90 -11.20
C GLY A 80 20.23 7.79 -9.68
N LEU A 81 20.47 6.59 -9.17
CA LEU A 81 20.69 6.36 -7.74
C LEU A 81 21.90 7.14 -7.22
N LEU A 82 23.03 7.11 -7.93
CA LEU A 82 24.24 7.84 -7.56
C LEU A 82 23.96 9.35 -7.50
N ALA A 83 23.34 9.92 -8.54
CA ALA A 83 22.97 11.33 -8.58
C ALA A 83 22.04 11.72 -7.42
N SER A 84 21.07 10.87 -7.09
CA SER A 84 20.17 11.08 -5.94
C SER A 84 20.96 11.16 -4.62
N VAL A 85 21.93 10.26 -4.42
CA VAL A 85 22.73 10.23 -3.20
C VAL A 85 23.66 11.43 -3.13
N VAL A 86 24.32 11.78 -4.23
CA VAL A 86 25.20 12.95 -4.30
C VAL A 86 24.41 14.23 -4.04
N ALA A 87 23.25 14.41 -4.68
CA ALA A 87 22.37 15.55 -4.44
C ALA A 87 21.89 15.60 -2.98
N SER A 88 21.54 14.45 -2.39
CA SER A 88 21.14 14.37 -0.98
C SER A 88 22.26 14.82 -0.05
N VAL A 89 23.50 14.38 -0.29
CA VAL A 89 24.67 14.79 0.50
C VAL A 89 24.93 16.29 0.34
N ILE A 90 25.06 16.79 -0.88
CA ILE A 90 25.35 18.21 -1.15
C ILE A 90 24.28 19.11 -0.53
N THR A 91 23.00 18.84 -0.80
CA THR A 91 21.90 19.66 -0.28
C THR A 91 21.79 19.58 1.24
N SER A 92 22.08 18.42 1.84
CA SER A 92 22.10 18.29 3.30
C SER A 92 23.17 19.17 3.94
N HIS A 93 24.35 19.31 3.32
CA HIS A 93 25.42 20.19 3.81
C HIS A 93 25.09 21.66 3.61
N MET A 94 24.54 22.04 2.46
CA MET A 94 24.19 23.43 2.16
C MET A 94 23.04 23.96 3.02
N LEU A 95 22.06 23.11 3.34
CA LEU A 95 20.85 23.49 4.07
C LEU A 95 20.93 23.27 5.59
N SER A 96 22.01 22.66 6.07
CA SER A 96 22.21 22.44 7.49
C SER A 96 22.56 23.74 8.22
N ARG A 97 22.00 23.93 9.42
CA ARG A 97 22.37 25.01 10.35
C ARG A 97 23.79 24.87 10.89
N PHE A 98 24.33 23.66 10.87
CA PHE A 98 25.62 23.34 11.46
C PHE A 98 26.64 23.02 10.37
N SER A 99 27.77 23.75 10.39
CA SER A 99 28.91 23.47 9.53
C SER A 99 29.44 22.07 9.81
N TRP A 100 29.49 21.22 8.79
CA TRP A 100 30.07 19.89 8.93
C TRP A 100 31.59 19.99 9.13
N ARG A 101 32.11 19.33 10.17
CA ARG A 101 33.55 19.22 10.45
C ARG A 101 33.87 17.76 10.72
N LEU A 102 34.94 17.26 10.09
CA LEU A 102 35.41 15.91 10.36
C LEU A 102 36.14 15.89 11.70
N GLY A 103 35.65 15.10 12.64
CA GLY A 103 36.24 14.93 13.96
C GLY A 103 35.86 13.58 14.55
N TRP A 104 36.77 12.98 15.32
CA TRP A 104 36.52 11.71 16.00
C TRP A 104 36.54 11.94 17.51
N HIS A 105 35.41 11.70 18.17
CA HIS A 105 35.31 11.79 19.62
C HIS A 105 34.78 10.47 20.17
N LYS A 106 35.63 9.71 20.87
CA LYS A 106 35.32 8.35 21.33
C LYS A 106 34.06 8.31 22.21
N ALA A 107 33.86 9.31 23.07
CA ALA A 107 32.67 9.37 23.92
C ALA A 107 31.37 9.50 23.09
N VAL A 108 31.37 10.38 22.09
CA VAL A 108 30.21 10.60 21.20
C VAL A 108 29.97 9.37 20.32
N ALA A 109 31.04 8.75 19.81
CA ALA A 109 30.93 7.52 19.02
C ALA A 109 30.35 6.36 19.85
N ASN A 110 30.74 6.23 21.12
CA ASN A 110 30.20 5.22 22.03
C ASN A 110 28.73 5.48 22.34
N GLU A 111 28.34 6.73 22.60
CA GLU A 111 26.95 7.12 22.83
C GLU A 111 26.08 6.84 21.59
N ALA A 112 26.50 7.29 20.42
CA ALA A 112 25.80 7.06 19.15
C ALA A 112 25.67 5.56 18.84
N THR A 113 26.71 4.78 19.14
CA THR A 113 26.69 3.32 18.94
C THR A 113 25.77 2.63 19.96
N SER A 114 25.78 3.06 21.23
CA SER A 114 24.88 2.52 22.26
C SER A 114 23.42 2.78 21.91
N PHE A 115 23.10 3.96 21.39
CA PHE A 115 21.76 4.31 20.91
C PHE A 115 21.38 3.59 19.61
N GLY A 116 22.31 3.46 18.66
CA GLY A 116 22.06 2.88 17.34
C GLY A 116 21.98 1.35 17.33
N LYS A 117 22.75 0.66 18.18
CA LYS A 117 22.79 -0.81 18.29
C LYS A 117 21.39 -1.45 18.38
N PRO A 118 20.48 -1.03 19.28
CA PRO A 118 19.14 -1.61 19.36
C PRO A 118 18.23 -1.23 18.17
N LEU A 119 18.53 -0.14 17.44
CA LEU A 119 17.75 0.29 16.28
C LEU A 119 18.05 -0.53 15.02
N VAL A 120 19.26 -1.09 14.91
CA VAL A 120 19.67 -1.87 13.73
C VAL A 120 18.78 -3.11 13.53
N PRO A 121 18.56 -4.00 14.53
CA PRO A 121 17.64 -5.13 14.38
C PRO A 121 16.20 -4.70 14.03
N ASN A 122 15.70 -3.62 14.64
CA ASN A 122 14.38 -3.07 14.32
C ASN A 122 14.28 -2.60 12.86
N GLY A 123 15.36 -2.00 12.35
CA GLY A 123 15.49 -1.63 10.95
C GLY A 123 15.47 -2.84 10.03
N TRP A 124 16.19 -3.91 10.37
CA TRP A 124 16.18 -5.17 9.60
C TRP A 124 14.81 -5.83 9.55
N VAL A 125 14.12 -5.92 10.69
CA VAL A 125 12.75 -6.46 10.74
C VAL A 125 11.80 -5.59 9.90
N SER A 126 11.90 -4.27 10.01
CA SER A 126 11.09 -3.33 9.23
C SER A 126 11.38 -3.41 7.72
N ALA A 127 12.65 -3.58 7.34
CA ALA A 127 13.07 -3.79 5.96
C ALA A 127 12.54 -5.12 5.43
N GLY A 128 12.66 -6.21 6.19
CA GLY A 128 12.10 -7.51 5.84
C GLY A 128 10.58 -7.47 5.67
N LEU A 129 9.87 -6.70 6.48
CA LEU A 129 8.43 -6.49 6.34
C LEU A 129 8.04 -5.72 5.08
N THR A 130 8.87 -4.76 4.67
CA THR A 130 8.53 -3.84 3.56
C THR A 130 9.04 -4.33 2.21
N LEU A 131 10.17 -5.03 2.22
CA LEU A 131 10.89 -5.48 1.03
C LEU A 131 10.97 -7.01 0.94
N GLY A 132 10.44 -7.76 1.91
CA GLY A 132 10.54 -9.22 1.94
C GLY A 132 9.83 -9.90 0.77
N ASP A 133 8.69 -9.36 0.35
CA ASP A 133 7.97 -9.78 -0.86
C ASP A 133 8.85 -9.69 -2.11
N ARG A 134 9.45 -8.52 -2.33
CA ARG A 134 10.34 -8.24 -3.46
C ARG A 134 11.63 -9.04 -3.39
N ALA A 135 12.27 -9.09 -2.22
CA ALA A 135 13.49 -9.86 -2.03
C ALA A 135 13.27 -11.35 -2.34
N PHE A 136 12.16 -11.91 -1.87
CA PHE A 136 11.81 -13.30 -2.13
C PHE A 136 11.52 -13.56 -3.61
N ILE A 137 10.68 -12.74 -4.25
CA ILE A 137 10.37 -12.87 -5.68
C ILE A 137 11.63 -12.77 -6.53
N GLY A 138 12.52 -11.82 -6.23
CA GLY A 138 13.76 -11.65 -6.98
C GLY A 138 14.71 -12.84 -6.83
N TRP A 139 14.76 -13.46 -5.66
CA TRP A 139 15.55 -14.68 -5.46
C TRP A 139 14.93 -15.90 -6.17
N ALA A 140 13.63 -16.14 -5.99
CA ALA A 140 12.96 -17.32 -6.54
C ALA A 140 12.78 -17.25 -8.08
N LEU A 141 12.25 -16.12 -8.55
CA LEU A 141 11.80 -15.93 -9.94
C LEU A 141 12.75 -15.07 -10.79
N GLY A 142 13.75 -14.42 -10.18
CA GLY A 142 14.74 -13.60 -10.87
C GLY A 142 14.35 -12.13 -11.04
N VAL A 143 15.26 -11.34 -11.62
CA VAL A 143 15.15 -9.87 -11.69
C VAL A 143 14.00 -9.37 -12.59
N HIS A 144 13.67 -10.10 -13.65
CA HIS A 144 12.57 -9.72 -14.55
C HIS A 144 11.21 -9.78 -13.85
N ALA A 145 10.93 -10.90 -13.16
CA ALA A 145 9.74 -11.06 -12.35
C ALA A 145 9.67 -10.04 -11.21
N LEU A 146 10.81 -9.75 -10.58
CA LEU A 146 10.94 -8.72 -9.56
C LEU A 146 10.59 -7.33 -10.08
N ALA A 147 11.12 -6.94 -11.24
CA ALA A 147 10.84 -5.64 -11.85
C ALA A 147 9.36 -5.50 -12.19
N PHE A 148 8.79 -6.53 -12.82
CA PHE A 148 7.37 -6.60 -13.15
C PHE A 148 6.48 -6.49 -11.91
N TYR A 149 6.73 -7.32 -10.89
CA TYR A 149 6.00 -7.28 -9.62
C TYR A 149 6.14 -5.94 -8.90
N SER A 150 7.37 -5.41 -8.81
CA SER A 150 7.67 -4.18 -8.07
C SER A 150 6.97 -2.96 -8.67
N VAL A 151 6.88 -2.88 -10.00
CA VAL A 151 6.18 -1.79 -10.68
C VAL A 151 4.67 -1.86 -10.40
N ILE A 152 4.06 -3.03 -10.56
CA ILE A 152 2.60 -3.19 -10.39
C ILE A 152 2.21 -2.99 -8.91
N PHE A 153 2.82 -3.74 -7.99
CA PHE A 153 2.54 -3.60 -6.56
C PHE A 153 3.00 -2.27 -6.00
N GLY A 154 4.10 -1.70 -6.50
CA GLY A 154 4.56 -0.37 -6.11
C GLY A 154 3.54 0.71 -6.47
N THR A 155 3.07 0.72 -7.72
CA THR A 155 2.04 1.65 -8.19
C THR A 155 0.74 1.51 -7.40
N ALA A 156 0.37 0.28 -7.03
CA ALA A 156 -0.81 0.00 -6.23
C ALA A 156 -0.70 0.40 -4.75
N THR A 157 0.51 0.37 -4.18
CA THR A 157 0.69 0.59 -2.74
C THR A 157 0.89 2.06 -2.39
N LEU A 158 1.43 2.87 -3.31
CA LEU A 158 1.69 4.29 -3.08
C LEU A 158 0.41 5.10 -2.78
N PRO A 159 -0.64 5.09 -3.63
CA PRO A 159 -1.87 5.85 -3.34
C PRO A 159 -2.62 5.28 -2.14
N ARG A 160 -2.64 3.94 -2.00
CA ARG A 160 -3.22 3.26 -0.84
C ARG A 160 -2.65 3.79 0.47
N GLY A 161 -1.33 3.95 0.56
CA GLY A 161 -0.66 4.48 1.75
C GLY A 161 -1.11 5.90 2.09
N ALA A 162 -1.25 6.77 1.09
CA ALA A 162 -1.73 8.14 1.29
C ALA A 162 -3.18 8.19 1.78
N ILE A 163 -4.08 7.44 1.12
CA ILE A 163 -5.50 7.32 1.49
C ILE A 163 -5.61 6.83 2.94
N LEU A 164 -4.87 5.77 3.30
CA LEU A 164 -4.96 5.19 4.61
C LEU A 164 -4.46 6.13 5.71
N ARG A 165 -3.35 6.85 5.49
CA ARG A 165 -2.84 7.85 6.45
C ARG A 165 -3.84 8.98 6.68
N PHE A 166 -4.52 9.40 5.62
CA PHE A 166 -5.57 10.41 5.70
C PHE A 166 -6.79 9.89 6.47
N LEU A 167 -7.25 8.67 6.16
CA LEU A 167 -8.37 8.05 6.86
C LEU A 167 -8.07 7.83 8.35
N THR A 168 -6.88 7.34 8.70
CA THR A 168 -6.52 7.11 10.11
C THR A 168 -6.34 8.43 10.86
N SER A 169 -5.75 9.47 10.27
CA SER A 169 -5.61 10.78 10.94
C SER A 169 -6.96 11.43 11.23
N LEU A 170 -7.98 11.21 10.39
CA LEU A 170 -9.34 11.70 10.63
C LEU A 170 -10.08 10.91 11.71
N PHE A 171 -9.91 9.59 11.77
CA PHE A 171 -10.69 8.73 12.66
C PHE A 171 -10.04 8.50 14.03
N VAL A 172 -8.71 8.60 14.19
CA VAL A 172 -8.05 8.44 15.50
C VAL A 172 -8.62 9.42 16.54
N PRO A 173 -8.73 10.74 16.30
CA PRO A 173 -9.24 11.71 17.29
C PRO A 173 -10.66 11.40 17.76
N VAL A 174 -11.47 10.74 16.92
CA VAL A 174 -12.84 10.34 17.25
C VAL A 174 -12.89 9.30 18.38
N PHE A 175 -11.78 8.63 18.67
CA PHE A 175 -11.69 7.60 19.71
C PHE A 175 -10.88 8.00 20.95
N VAL A 176 -10.09 9.08 20.93
CA VAL A 176 -9.15 9.44 22.01
C VAL A 176 -9.87 9.86 23.30
N ASP A 177 -10.89 10.71 23.22
CA ASP A 177 -11.54 11.29 24.40
C ASP A 177 -12.77 10.48 24.89
N ARG A 178 -12.90 9.23 24.46
CA ARG A 178 -14.10 8.42 24.71
C ARG A 178 -13.75 7.12 25.44
N PRO A 179 -14.38 6.86 26.60
CA PRO A 179 -14.22 5.58 27.29
C PRO A 179 -14.58 4.41 26.35
N PRO A 180 -13.91 3.25 26.46
CA PRO A 180 -14.17 2.08 25.61
C PRO A 180 -15.64 1.62 25.58
N ASP A 181 -16.36 1.80 26.69
CA ASP A 181 -17.76 1.35 26.85
C ASP A 181 -18.79 2.38 26.39
N HIS A 182 -18.37 3.57 25.93
CA HIS A 182 -19.30 4.60 25.53
C HIS A 182 -20.07 4.19 24.26
N PRO A 183 -21.41 4.35 24.20
CA PRO A 183 -22.24 3.87 23.08
C PRO A 183 -21.84 4.47 21.72
N SER A 184 -21.28 5.69 21.71
CA SER A 184 -20.78 6.31 20.49
C SER A 184 -19.54 5.61 19.90
N VAL A 185 -18.76 4.87 20.69
CA VAL A 185 -17.60 4.11 20.20
C VAL A 185 -18.08 3.04 19.22
N LYS A 186 -19.14 2.29 19.57
CA LYS A 186 -19.73 1.29 18.66
C LYS A 186 -20.21 1.91 17.35
N LYS A 187 -20.91 3.05 17.42
CA LYS A 187 -21.37 3.79 16.22
C LYS A 187 -20.20 4.31 15.37
N ASN A 188 -19.13 4.76 16.00
CA ASN A 188 -17.94 5.25 15.30
C ASN A 188 -17.10 4.11 14.71
N CYS A 189 -17.00 2.96 15.39
CA CYS A 189 -16.42 1.73 14.85
C CYS A 189 -17.21 1.23 13.63
N ALA A 190 -18.54 1.32 13.68
CA ALA A 190 -19.41 1.02 12.55
C ALA A 190 -19.12 1.93 11.36
N ARG A 191 -19.08 3.25 11.58
CA ARG A 191 -18.74 4.23 10.53
C ARG A 191 -17.35 4.00 9.96
N TRP A 192 -16.35 3.76 10.81
CA TRP A 192 -14.98 3.44 10.39
C TRP A 192 -14.93 2.19 9.52
N THR A 193 -15.56 1.10 9.95
CA THR A 193 -15.60 -0.17 9.19
C THR A 193 -16.18 0.05 7.80
N LEU A 194 -17.27 0.81 7.71
CA LEU A 194 -17.92 1.07 6.43
C LEU A 194 -17.09 1.98 5.53
N VAL A 195 -16.55 3.08 6.05
CA VAL A 195 -15.71 4.00 5.27
C VAL A 195 -14.45 3.29 4.79
N LEU A 196 -13.79 2.52 5.67
CA LEU A 196 -12.60 1.76 5.32
C LEU A 196 -12.90 0.70 4.25
N SER A 197 -13.94 -0.10 4.45
CA SER A 197 -14.33 -1.16 3.51
C SER A 197 -14.75 -0.60 2.16
N LEU A 198 -15.61 0.44 2.14
CA LEU A 198 -16.04 1.11 0.91
C LEU A 198 -14.84 1.69 0.14
N THR A 199 -13.95 2.39 0.85
CA THR A 199 -12.74 2.95 0.23
C THR A 199 -11.84 1.85 -0.33
N ALA A 200 -11.66 0.77 0.42
CA ALA A 200 -10.89 -0.40 -0.02
C ALA A 200 -11.51 -1.04 -1.26
N PHE A 201 -12.84 -1.18 -1.31
CA PHE A 201 -13.56 -1.76 -2.44
C PHE A 201 -13.46 -0.89 -3.69
N LEU A 202 -13.73 0.41 -3.57
CA LEU A 202 -13.60 1.35 -4.70
C LEU A 202 -12.17 1.41 -5.21
N TYR A 203 -11.18 1.39 -4.31
CA TYR A 203 -9.78 1.36 -4.70
C TYR A 203 -9.42 0.06 -5.43
N ALA A 204 -9.83 -1.10 -4.90
CA ALA A 204 -9.57 -2.38 -5.51
C ALA A 204 -10.23 -2.49 -6.89
N MET A 205 -11.51 -2.13 -7.02
CA MET A 205 -12.22 -2.10 -8.31
C MET A 205 -11.55 -1.14 -9.30
N GLY A 206 -11.26 0.09 -8.86
CA GLY A 206 -10.56 1.06 -9.69
C GLY A 206 -9.21 0.52 -10.18
N PHE A 207 -8.46 -0.14 -9.31
CA PHE A 207 -7.19 -0.75 -9.69
C PHE A 207 -7.36 -1.94 -10.64
N ILE A 208 -8.37 -2.80 -10.45
CA ILE A 208 -8.62 -3.97 -11.31
C ILE A 208 -8.99 -3.55 -12.73
N PHE A 209 -9.88 -2.56 -12.86
CA PHE A 209 -10.44 -2.18 -14.16
C PHE A 209 -9.62 -1.11 -14.86
N ALA A 210 -9.14 -0.09 -14.14
CA ALA A 210 -8.29 0.95 -14.71
C ALA A 210 -6.84 0.48 -14.83
N GLY A 211 -6.35 -0.42 -13.96
CA GLY A 211 -4.97 -0.89 -13.99
C GLY A 211 -4.62 -1.67 -15.26
N THR A 212 -5.54 -2.48 -15.78
CA THR A 212 -5.33 -3.28 -17.00
C THR A 212 -4.94 -2.42 -18.22
N PRO A 213 -5.63 -1.30 -18.55
CA PRO A 213 -5.17 -0.40 -19.60
C PRO A 213 -4.11 0.62 -19.17
N LEU A 214 -4.14 1.08 -17.91
CA LEU A 214 -3.27 2.16 -17.45
C LEU A 214 -1.81 1.73 -17.32
N LEU A 215 -1.54 0.51 -16.86
CA LEU A 215 -0.17 0.03 -16.64
C LEU A 215 0.62 -0.15 -17.96
N PRO A 216 0.08 -0.78 -19.01
CA PRO A 216 0.73 -0.81 -20.32
C PRO A 216 0.93 0.58 -20.93
N LEU A 217 0.01 1.52 -20.66
CA LEU A 217 0.10 2.89 -21.16
C LEU A 217 1.22 3.69 -20.46
N LEU A 218 1.35 3.54 -19.14
CA LEU A 218 2.35 4.28 -18.34
C LEU A 218 3.75 3.66 -18.40
N PHE A 219 3.86 2.33 -18.35
CA PHE A 219 5.14 1.62 -18.22
C PHE A 219 5.55 0.86 -19.47
N GLY A 220 4.68 0.78 -20.48
CA GLY A 220 4.92 0.06 -21.72
C GLY A 220 4.35 -1.36 -21.72
N LYS A 221 4.28 -1.96 -22.93
CA LYS A 221 3.64 -3.28 -23.17
C LYS A 221 4.26 -4.43 -22.37
N THR A 222 5.53 -4.32 -21.98
CA THR A 222 6.23 -5.32 -21.16
C THR A 222 5.61 -5.47 -19.76
N TYR A 223 4.91 -4.44 -19.27
CA TYR A 223 4.22 -4.45 -17.98
C TYR A 223 2.72 -4.75 -18.12
N ALA A 224 2.28 -5.29 -19.25
CA ALA A 224 0.91 -5.75 -19.43
C ALA A 224 0.67 -7.00 -18.59
N ALA A 225 0.05 -6.80 -17.42
CA ALA A 225 -0.42 -7.88 -16.59
C ALA A 225 -1.71 -8.47 -17.13
N THR A 226 -1.86 -9.78 -16.95
CA THR A 226 -3.10 -10.48 -17.28
C THR A 226 -4.25 -9.95 -16.40
N PRO A 227 -5.49 -9.91 -16.90
CA PRO A 227 -6.66 -9.54 -16.09
C PRO A 227 -6.78 -10.40 -14.81
N TYR A 228 -6.35 -11.66 -14.89
CA TYR A 228 -6.27 -12.58 -13.75
C TYR A 228 -5.33 -12.08 -12.65
N LEU A 229 -4.07 -11.78 -12.99
CA LEU A 229 -3.11 -11.25 -12.03
C LEU A 229 -3.58 -9.91 -11.47
N MET A 230 -4.16 -9.05 -12.31
CA MET A 230 -4.73 -7.77 -11.87
C MET A 230 -5.83 -7.95 -10.83
N SER A 231 -6.73 -8.92 -11.05
CA SER A 231 -7.81 -9.26 -10.14
C SER A 231 -7.30 -9.82 -8.82
N LEU A 232 -6.27 -10.68 -8.86
CA LEU A 232 -5.59 -11.18 -7.65
C LEU A 232 -4.94 -10.04 -6.84
N ILE A 233 -4.25 -9.12 -7.51
CA ILE A 233 -3.62 -7.97 -6.86
C ILE A 233 -4.69 -7.04 -6.29
N GLY A 234 -5.78 -6.80 -7.01
CA GLY A 234 -6.92 -6.02 -6.51
C GLY A 234 -7.53 -6.62 -5.24
N LEU A 235 -7.75 -7.93 -5.22
CA LEU A 235 -8.20 -8.66 -4.02
C LEU A 235 -7.18 -8.52 -2.88
N ASN A 236 -5.90 -8.68 -3.18
CA ASN A 236 -4.82 -8.51 -2.22
C ASN A 236 -4.83 -7.10 -1.60
N LEU A 237 -4.98 -6.05 -2.40
CA LEU A 237 -5.04 -4.66 -1.95
C LEU A 237 -6.25 -4.42 -1.03
N PHE A 238 -7.43 -4.95 -1.40
CA PHE A 238 -8.63 -4.89 -0.58
C PHE A 238 -8.39 -5.50 0.81
N VAL A 239 -7.84 -6.71 0.84
CA VAL A 239 -7.51 -7.43 2.07
C VAL A 239 -6.50 -6.64 2.90
N LYS A 240 -5.41 -6.15 2.30
CA LYS A 240 -4.40 -5.34 2.99
C LYS A 240 -4.98 -4.03 3.54
N PHE A 241 -5.97 -3.39 2.90
CA PHE A 241 -6.65 -2.23 3.50
C PHE A 241 -7.33 -2.61 4.83
N LEU A 242 -7.96 -3.78 4.89
CA LEU A 242 -8.71 -4.23 6.05
C LEU A 242 -7.85 -4.70 7.22
N TYR A 243 -6.56 -5.00 7.00
CA TYR A 243 -5.59 -5.16 8.11
C TYR A 243 -5.55 -3.95 9.06
N GLN A 244 -5.97 -2.78 8.58
CA GLN A 244 -5.95 -1.53 9.33
C GLN A 244 -7.28 -1.25 10.04
N LEU A 245 -8.24 -2.18 9.95
CA LEU A 245 -9.50 -2.11 10.68
C LEU A 245 -9.31 -1.83 12.18
N PRO A 246 -8.44 -2.53 12.94
CA PRO A 246 -8.25 -2.24 14.36
C PRO A 246 -7.42 -0.97 14.64
N SER A 247 -6.77 -0.38 13.64
CA SER A 247 -5.74 0.67 13.82
C SER A 247 -6.18 1.89 14.63
N PRO A 248 -7.24 2.64 14.26
CA PRO A 248 -7.58 3.87 14.96
C PRO A 248 -8.03 3.64 16.41
N VAL A 249 -8.77 2.55 16.65
CA VAL A 249 -9.28 2.22 17.99
C VAL A 249 -8.18 1.65 18.88
N ALA A 250 -7.32 0.78 18.34
CA ALA A 250 -6.19 0.23 19.08
C ALA A 250 -5.17 1.32 19.44
N LEU A 251 -4.92 2.28 18.55
CA LEU A 251 -4.06 3.43 18.83
C LEU A 251 -4.64 4.32 19.93
N ALA A 252 -5.93 4.67 19.83
CA ALA A 252 -6.59 5.50 20.84
C ALA A 252 -6.64 4.84 22.23
N GLN A 253 -6.78 3.51 22.29
CA GLN A 253 -6.80 2.75 23.54
C GLN A 253 -5.41 2.29 24.02
N GLY A 254 -4.32 2.67 23.35
CA GLY A 254 -2.95 2.26 23.72
C GLY A 254 -2.66 0.76 23.56
N ARG A 255 -3.44 0.03 22.76
CA ARG A 255 -3.32 -1.43 22.54
C ARG A 255 -2.31 -1.78 21.44
N SER A 256 -1.05 -1.44 21.66
CA SER A 256 0.06 -1.70 20.72
C SER A 256 0.22 -3.18 20.34
N LYS A 257 -0.11 -4.11 21.26
CA LYS A 257 -0.07 -5.57 21.00
C LYS A 257 -0.93 -5.99 19.81
N LEU A 258 -2.07 -5.33 19.56
CA LEU A 258 -2.94 -5.66 18.43
C LEU A 258 -2.30 -5.30 17.08
N MET A 259 -1.54 -4.19 17.03
CA MET A 259 -0.79 -3.79 15.85
C MET A 259 0.35 -4.77 15.54
N LEU A 260 1.01 -5.27 16.59
CA LEU A 260 2.00 -6.34 16.46
C LEU A 260 1.37 -7.61 15.87
N THR A 261 0.20 -8.04 16.37
CA THR A 261 -0.50 -9.22 15.85
C THR A 261 -0.82 -9.10 14.36
N CYS A 262 -1.29 -7.93 13.90
CA CYS A 262 -1.55 -7.69 12.48
C CYS A 262 -0.28 -7.85 11.63
N THR A 263 0.85 -7.36 12.15
CA THR A 263 2.15 -7.45 11.48
C THR A 263 2.64 -8.90 11.40
N VAL A 264 2.51 -9.67 12.48
CA VAL A 264 2.88 -11.09 12.54
C VAL A 264 2.07 -11.89 11.52
N PHE A 265 0.76 -11.66 11.42
CA PHE A 265 -0.08 -12.32 10.42
C PHE A 265 0.37 -12.01 8.99
N SER A 266 0.78 -10.77 8.70
CA SER A 266 1.31 -10.40 7.38
C SER A 266 2.63 -11.10 7.06
N ILE A 267 3.52 -11.28 8.05
CA ILE A 267 4.76 -12.07 7.89
C ILE A 267 4.45 -13.53 7.59
N ILE A 268 3.52 -14.13 8.33
CA ILE A 268 3.12 -15.53 8.12
C ILE A 268 2.54 -15.71 6.73
N ALA A 269 1.67 -14.80 6.29
CA ALA A 269 1.09 -14.84 4.96
C ALA A 269 2.15 -14.71 3.85
N LEU A 270 3.16 -13.85 4.05
CA LEU A 270 4.31 -13.76 3.17
C LEU A 270 5.10 -15.07 3.12
N GLY A 271 5.31 -15.72 4.27
CA GLY A 271 5.97 -17.02 4.35
C GLY A 271 5.20 -18.13 3.61
N ILE A 272 3.87 -18.13 3.68
CA ILE A 272 3.02 -19.07 2.92
C ILE A 272 3.11 -18.80 1.42
N GLY A 273 3.02 -17.53 1.01
CA GLY A 273 3.20 -17.14 -0.40
C GLY A 273 4.56 -17.59 -0.93
N ALA A 274 5.60 -17.37 -0.13
CA ALA A 274 6.96 -17.81 -0.44
C ALA A 274 7.07 -19.34 -0.60
N ALA A 275 6.51 -20.11 0.34
CA ALA A 275 6.52 -21.56 0.27
C ALA A 275 5.81 -22.10 -0.98
N ALA A 276 4.67 -21.50 -1.37
CA ALA A 276 3.93 -21.90 -2.56
C ALA A 276 4.74 -21.69 -3.85
N THR A 277 5.48 -20.60 -3.95
CA THR A 277 6.33 -20.32 -5.12
C THR A 277 7.52 -21.27 -5.25
N LEU A 278 7.98 -21.84 -4.13
CA LEU A 278 9.03 -22.87 -4.17
C LEU A 278 8.53 -24.18 -4.78
N VAL A 279 7.23 -24.46 -4.68
CA VAL A 279 6.60 -25.62 -5.33
C VAL A 279 6.34 -25.34 -6.81
N VAL A 280 5.73 -24.19 -7.12
CA VAL A 280 5.44 -23.76 -8.49
C VAL A 280 6.00 -22.36 -8.73
N PRO A 281 7.10 -22.21 -9.49
CA PRO A 281 7.73 -20.92 -9.74
C PRO A 281 6.90 -19.99 -10.65
N SER A 282 5.88 -19.34 -10.08
CA SER A 282 5.05 -18.34 -10.77
C SER A 282 4.65 -17.19 -9.84
N ILE A 283 4.57 -15.98 -10.43
CA ILE A 283 4.08 -14.77 -9.73
C ILE A 283 2.60 -14.95 -9.37
N ASP A 284 1.82 -15.57 -10.24
CA ASP A 284 0.38 -15.79 -9.99
C ASP A 284 0.16 -16.67 -8.77
N VAL A 285 0.96 -17.74 -8.64
CA VAL A 285 0.92 -18.65 -7.49
C VAL A 285 1.35 -17.95 -6.21
N PHE A 286 2.41 -17.13 -6.28
CA PHE A 286 2.85 -16.31 -5.15
C PHE A 286 1.72 -15.40 -4.65
N VAL A 287 1.12 -14.61 -5.55
CA VAL A 287 0.08 -13.65 -5.19
C VAL A 287 -1.19 -14.35 -4.72
N LEU A 288 -1.58 -15.47 -5.34
CA LEU A 288 -2.74 -16.25 -4.93
C LEU A 288 -2.55 -16.82 -3.52
N ALA A 289 -1.43 -17.47 -3.24
CA ALA A 289 -1.14 -18.06 -1.93
C ALA A 289 -1.01 -16.97 -0.85
N LEU A 290 -0.33 -15.87 -1.17
CA LEU A 290 -0.26 -14.69 -0.30
C LEU A 290 -1.66 -14.17 0.02
N THR A 291 -2.50 -13.98 -0.99
CA THR A 291 -3.86 -13.42 -0.83
C THR A 291 -4.75 -14.37 -0.04
N ALA A 292 -4.69 -15.68 -0.29
CA ALA A 292 -5.44 -16.67 0.47
C ALA A 292 -5.04 -16.67 1.96
N ALA A 293 -3.74 -16.60 2.26
CA ALA A 293 -3.27 -16.50 3.63
C ALA A 293 -3.66 -15.16 4.29
N GLU A 294 -3.57 -14.06 3.55
CA GLU A 294 -3.97 -12.74 4.05
C GLU A 294 -5.48 -12.65 4.30
N ILE A 295 -6.31 -13.34 3.52
CA ILE A 295 -7.75 -13.45 3.77
C ILE A 295 -8.00 -14.11 5.13
N ILE A 296 -7.40 -15.27 5.38
CA ILE A 296 -7.55 -15.99 6.65
C ILE A 296 -7.12 -15.09 7.81
N ALA A 297 -5.99 -14.39 7.66
CA ALA A 297 -5.50 -13.44 8.64
C ALA A 297 -6.47 -12.28 8.89
N VAL A 298 -7.04 -11.66 7.85
CA VAL A 298 -8.05 -10.59 8.02
C VAL A 298 -9.29 -11.09 8.73
N LEU A 299 -9.76 -12.31 8.44
CA LEU A 299 -10.89 -12.90 9.16
C LEU A 299 -10.56 -13.08 10.65
N ARG A 300 -9.34 -13.53 10.99
CA ARG A 300 -8.88 -13.60 12.39
C ARG A 300 -8.78 -12.22 13.02
N ILE A 301 -8.23 -11.22 12.34
CA ILE A 301 -8.12 -9.83 12.81
C ILE A 301 -9.51 -9.23 13.05
N GLY A 302 -10.47 -9.48 12.16
CA GLY A 302 -11.86 -9.07 12.30
C GLY A 302 -12.51 -9.67 13.56
N MET A 303 -12.30 -10.97 13.83
CA MET A 303 -12.77 -11.60 15.06
C MET A 303 -12.13 -11.00 16.32
N ILE A 304 -10.82 -10.72 16.29
CA ILE A 304 -10.14 -10.07 17.41
C ILE A 304 -10.72 -8.66 17.62
N ALA A 305 -10.94 -7.88 16.55
CA ALA A 305 -11.52 -6.55 16.64
C ALA A 305 -12.94 -6.58 17.22
N ILE A 306 -13.78 -7.53 16.81
CA ILE A 306 -15.12 -7.75 17.38
C ILE A 306 -15.03 -8.04 18.88
N ASN A 307 -14.21 -9.01 19.28
CA ASN A 307 -14.19 -9.50 20.65
C ASN A 307 -13.49 -8.53 21.63
N THR A 308 -12.59 -7.69 21.13
CA THR A 308 -11.73 -6.87 21.99
C THR A 308 -12.01 -5.37 21.90
N LEU A 309 -12.55 -4.88 20.78
CA LEU A 309 -12.70 -3.44 20.48
C LEU A 309 -14.17 -3.01 20.28
N GLY A 310 -15.14 -3.90 20.56
CA GLY A 310 -16.56 -3.55 20.57
C GLY A 310 -17.21 -3.38 19.19
N TYR A 311 -16.61 -3.93 18.13
CA TYR A 311 -17.20 -3.88 16.78
C TYR A 311 -18.45 -4.77 16.67
N SER A 312 -19.43 -4.34 15.88
CA SER A 312 -20.62 -5.14 15.57
C SER A 312 -20.26 -6.35 14.72
N ARG A 313 -20.61 -7.56 15.19
CA ARG A 313 -20.35 -8.84 14.50
C ARG A 313 -20.85 -8.83 13.07
N GLY A 314 -22.15 -8.57 12.88
CA GLY A 314 -22.79 -8.63 11.56
C GLY A 314 -22.17 -7.63 10.57
N GLN A 315 -21.84 -6.43 11.04
CA GLN A 315 -21.30 -5.38 10.19
C GLN A 315 -19.88 -5.68 9.72
N VAL A 316 -19.01 -6.14 10.61
CA VAL A 316 -17.63 -6.50 10.23
C VAL A 316 -17.66 -7.65 9.23
N TRP A 317 -18.45 -8.69 9.47
CA TRP A 317 -18.55 -9.81 8.53
C TRP A 317 -19.10 -9.40 7.16
N LEU A 318 -20.17 -8.58 7.11
CA LEU A 318 -20.70 -8.10 5.83
C LEU A 318 -19.71 -7.20 5.09
N ALA A 319 -19.00 -6.32 5.81
CA ALA A 319 -18.01 -5.42 5.24
C ALA A 319 -16.72 -6.12 4.79
N LEU A 320 -16.44 -7.33 5.31
CA LEU A 320 -15.36 -8.19 4.85
C LEU A 320 -15.82 -9.04 3.66
N LEU A 321 -16.85 -9.87 3.86
CA LEU A 321 -17.24 -10.92 2.91
C LEU A 321 -17.97 -10.40 1.67
N GLY A 322 -18.83 -9.38 1.81
CA GLY A 322 -19.62 -8.85 0.68
C GLY A 322 -18.75 -8.34 -0.47
N PRO A 323 -17.82 -7.41 -0.21
CA PRO A 323 -16.93 -6.90 -1.25
C PRO A 323 -15.94 -7.95 -1.76
N MET A 324 -15.49 -8.87 -0.89
CA MET A 324 -14.66 -10.00 -1.32
C MET A 324 -15.39 -10.89 -2.31
N ALA A 325 -16.68 -11.16 -2.10
CA ALA A 325 -17.49 -11.92 -3.05
C ALA A 325 -17.56 -11.19 -4.40
N ALA A 326 -17.81 -9.89 -4.41
CA ALA A 326 -17.84 -9.09 -5.64
C ALA A 326 -16.49 -9.12 -6.39
N ILE A 327 -15.36 -8.97 -5.67
CA ILE A 327 -14.02 -9.09 -6.26
C ILE A 327 -13.76 -10.53 -6.74
N ALA A 328 -14.24 -11.55 -6.02
CA ALA A 328 -14.12 -12.94 -6.43
C ALA A 328 -14.92 -13.23 -7.71
N VAL A 329 -16.05 -12.56 -7.95
CA VAL A 329 -16.75 -12.62 -9.24
C VAL A 329 -15.87 -12.06 -10.37
N ALA A 330 -15.24 -10.90 -10.17
CA ALA A 330 -14.30 -10.35 -11.17
C ALA A 330 -13.15 -11.33 -11.45
N LEU A 331 -12.59 -11.95 -10.40
CA LEU A 331 -11.55 -12.96 -10.52
C LEU A 331 -12.04 -14.20 -11.30
N ALA A 332 -13.23 -14.72 -10.99
CA ALA A 332 -13.80 -15.87 -11.69
C ALA A 332 -14.06 -15.57 -13.17
N VAL A 333 -14.59 -14.39 -13.49
CA VAL A 333 -14.77 -13.96 -14.89
C VAL A 333 -13.44 -13.85 -15.61
N SER A 334 -12.39 -13.34 -14.95
CA SER A 334 -11.04 -13.25 -15.54
C SER A 334 -10.37 -14.60 -15.80
N LEU A 335 -10.77 -15.65 -15.07
CA LEU A 335 -10.31 -17.03 -15.29
C LEU A 335 -11.00 -17.66 -16.50
N ILE A 336 -12.29 -17.39 -16.69
CA ILE A 336 -13.09 -17.93 -17.79
C ILE A 336 -12.77 -17.21 -19.10
N PHE A 337 -12.59 -15.89 -19.04
CA PHE A 337 -12.25 -15.04 -20.19
C PHE A 337 -10.88 -14.40 -19.95
N PRO A 338 -9.78 -15.01 -20.41
CA PRO A 338 -8.42 -14.52 -20.14
C PRO A 338 -8.07 -13.23 -20.91
N ALA A 339 -8.81 -12.91 -21.98
CA ALA A 339 -8.63 -11.68 -22.78
C ALA A 339 -10.00 -11.11 -23.22
N PRO A 340 -10.83 -10.61 -22.28
CA PRO A 340 -12.08 -9.98 -22.65
C PRO A 340 -11.79 -8.67 -23.40
N PRO A 341 -12.63 -8.27 -24.36
CA PRO A 341 -12.56 -6.93 -24.95
C PRO A 341 -12.54 -5.88 -23.84
N LEU A 342 -11.73 -4.83 -24.01
CA LEU A 342 -11.57 -3.79 -23.00
C LEU A 342 -12.90 -3.14 -22.62
N LEU A 343 -13.82 -3.00 -23.58
CA LEU A 343 -15.16 -2.46 -23.33
C LEU A 343 -15.96 -3.36 -22.37
N ASP A 344 -16.00 -4.67 -22.64
CA ASP A 344 -16.72 -5.64 -21.80
C ASP A 344 -16.12 -5.74 -20.41
N TRP A 345 -14.78 -5.65 -20.31
CA TRP A 345 -14.07 -5.60 -19.03
C TRP A 345 -14.45 -4.37 -18.21
N LEU A 346 -14.50 -3.18 -18.84
CA LEU A 346 -14.91 -1.95 -18.17
C LEU A 346 -16.40 -1.94 -17.80
N LEU A 347 -17.27 -2.52 -18.65
CA LEU A 347 -18.70 -2.66 -18.37
C LEU A 347 -18.95 -3.59 -17.19
N LEU A 348 -18.24 -4.72 -17.11
CA LEU A 348 -18.25 -5.61 -15.94
C LEU A 348 -17.85 -4.83 -14.67
N GLY A 349 -16.80 -4.02 -14.77
CA GLY A 349 -16.35 -3.18 -13.66
C GLY A 349 -17.38 -2.14 -13.23
N GLY A 350 -18.05 -1.50 -14.18
CA GLY A 350 -19.17 -0.58 -13.92
C GLY A 350 -20.34 -1.27 -13.21
N ALA A 351 -20.72 -2.47 -13.65
CA ALA A 351 -21.78 -3.26 -13.03
C ALA A 351 -21.42 -3.71 -11.60
N LEU A 352 -20.19 -4.19 -11.38
CA LEU A 352 -19.74 -4.63 -10.05
C LEU A 352 -19.57 -3.44 -9.08
N THR A 353 -19.05 -2.31 -9.55
CA THR A 353 -18.90 -1.11 -8.72
C THR A 353 -20.25 -0.50 -8.34
N SER A 354 -21.19 -0.41 -9.28
CA SER A 354 -22.55 0.07 -9.00
C SER A 354 -23.30 -0.87 -8.04
N GLY A 355 -23.23 -2.19 -8.26
CA GLY A 355 -23.78 -3.18 -7.32
C GLY A 355 -23.17 -3.08 -5.93
N GLY A 356 -21.85 -2.90 -5.84
CA GLY A 356 -21.15 -2.68 -4.58
C GLY A 356 -21.58 -1.38 -3.89
N LEU A 357 -21.74 -0.27 -4.61
CA LEU A 357 -22.24 0.98 -4.06
C LEU A 357 -23.65 0.82 -3.47
N ILE A 358 -24.55 0.13 -4.17
CA ILE A 358 -25.90 -0.18 -3.66
C ILE A 358 -25.79 -1.01 -2.37
N PHE A 359 -24.93 -2.03 -2.35
CA PHE A 359 -24.66 -2.83 -1.16
C PHE A 359 -24.19 -1.99 0.04
N TYR A 360 -23.28 -1.03 -0.18
CA TYR A 360 -22.83 -0.13 0.89
C TYR A 360 -23.89 0.87 1.34
N VAL A 361 -24.76 1.34 0.45
CA VAL A 361 -25.92 2.18 0.81
C VAL A 361 -26.86 1.40 1.72
N VAL A 362 -27.15 0.14 1.39
CA VAL A 362 -27.96 -0.75 2.24
C VAL A 362 -27.28 -1.00 3.59
N MET A 363 -25.97 -1.28 3.60
CA MET A 363 -25.23 -1.44 4.86
C MET A 363 -25.25 -0.19 5.73
N ALA A 364 -25.01 0.99 5.14
CA ALA A 364 -25.06 2.25 5.85
C ALA A 364 -26.44 2.48 6.47
N HIS A 365 -27.49 2.13 5.73
CA HIS A 365 -28.86 2.21 6.19
C HIS A 365 -29.16 1.27 7.37
N VAL A 366 -28.67 0.03 7.34
CA VAL A 366 -28.90 -0.97 8.39
C VAL A 366 -28.12 -0.66 9.68
N PHE A 367 -26.89 -0.13 9.57
CA PHE A 367 -25.97 -0.07 10.72
C PHE A 367 -25.63 1.34 11.24
N ILE A 368 -25.77 2.41 10.45
CA ILE A 368 -25.39 3.77 10.89
C ILE A 368 -26.60 4.60 11.31
N ASP A 369 -27.57 4.77 10.41
CA ASP A 369 -28.79 5.53 10.65
C ASP A 369 -29.95 4.88 9.84
N PRO A 370 -30.98 4.30 10.49
CA PRO A 370 -32.16 3.88 9.76
C PRO A 370 -32.80 5.14 9.15
N LEU A 371 -32.88 5.23 7.81
CA LEU A 371 -33.73 6.19 7.10
C LEU A 371 -35.08 6.19 7.80
N LYS A 372 -35.44 7.35 8.36
CA LYS A 372 -36.82 7.59 8.75
C LYS A 372 -37.67 7.29 7.50
N PRO A 373 -38.65 6.38 7.57
CA PRO A 373 -39.47 5.97 6.42
C PRO A 373 -40.21 7.14 5.73
N ALA A 374 -40.27 8.30 6.39
CA ALA A 374 -40.77 9.56 5.85
C ALA A 374 -39.96 10.10 4.65
N LEU A 375 -38.62 9.99 4.65
CA LEU A 375 -37.78 10.53 3.57
C LEU A 375 -37.77 9.64 2.33
N LEU A 376 -37.86 8.32 2.51
CA LEU A 376 -38.05 7.36 1.41
C LEU A 376 -39.41 7.53 0.74
N ARG A 377 -40.48 7.77 1.51
CA ARG A 377 -41.79 8.14 0.94
C ARG A 377 -41.74 9.44 0.16
N GLN A 378 -41.03 10.47 0.65
CA GLN A 378 -40.88 11.75 -0.07
C GLN A 378 -40.05 11.64 -1.35
N ALA A 379 -38.97 10.85 -1.34
CA ALA A 379 -38.14 10.65 -2.53
C ALA A 379 -38.89 9.83 -3.61
N VAL A 380 -39.62 8.79 -3.20
CA VAL A 380 -40.42 7.95 -4.09
C VAL A 380 -41.67 8.71 -4.59
N SER A 381 -42.35 9.50 -3.75
CA SER A 381 -43.46 10.33 -4.18
C SER A 381 -43.02 11.50 -5.07
N GLY A 382 -41.85 12.09 -4.83
CA GLY A 382 -41.26 13.11 -5.69
C GLY A 382 -40.87 12.59 -7.08
N LEU A 383 -40.39 11.36 -7.17
CA LEU A 383 -40.09 10.68 -8.44
C LEU A 383 -41.37 10.25 -9.20
N LEU A 384 -42.40 9.78 -8.49
CA LEU A 384 -43.69 9.44 -9.09
C LEU A 384 -44.46 10.68 -9.57
N ASN A 385 -44.47 11.76 -8.79
CA ASN A 385 -45.11 13.02 -9.20
C ASN A 385 -44.37 13.71 -10.35
N ARG A 386 -43.03 13.63 -10.42
CA ARG A 386 -42.28 14.14 -11.57
C ARG A 386 -42.56 13.35 -12.85
N ARG A 387 -42.83 12.04 -12.77
CA ARG A 387 -43.27 11.26 -13.94
C ARG A 387 -44.71 11.56 -14.35
N ALA A 388 -45.60 11.85 -13.41
CA ALA A 388 -46.99 12.20 -13.73
C ALA A 388 -47.12 13.58 -14.41
N VAL A 389 -46.30 14.56 -14.03
CA VAL A 389 -46.31 15.90 -14.65
C VAL A 389 -45.79 15.85 -16.09
N VAL A 390 -44.74 15.07 -16.38
CA VAL A 390 -44.16 14.98 -17.74
C VAL A 390 -45.07 14.25 -18.75
N VAL A 391 -46.04 13.45 -18.30
CA VAL A 391 -47.01 12.76 -19.19
C VAL A 391 -48.27 13.59 -19.46
N SER A 392 -48.46 14.73 -18.79
CA SER A 392 -49.61 15.62 -18.98
C SER A 392 -49.32 16.88 -19.80
N GLU A 393 -48.06 17.06 -20.26
CA GLU A 393 -47.61 18.19 -21.08
C GLU A 393 -47.08 17.73 -22.46
N GLU A 394 -47.72 16.77 -23.11
CA GLU A 394 -47.58 16.56 -24.56
C GLU A 394 -48.97 16.72 -25.22
N PRO A 395 -49.24 17.86 -25.91
CA PRO A 395 -50.39 18.00 -26.80
C PRO A 395 -50.22 17.28 -28.14
#